data_AF-A0ABD5U8W4-F1
#
_entry.id   AF-A0ABD5U8W4-F1
#
_cell.length_a   1.000
_cell.length_b   1.000
_cell.length_c   1.000
_cell.angle_alpha   90.00
_cell.angle_beta   90.00
_cell.angle_gamma   90.00
#
_symmetry.space_group_name_H-M   'P 1'
#
loop_
_entity.id
_entity.type
_entity.pdbx_description
1 polymer ?
#
loop_
_entity_poly.entity_id
_entity_poly.type
_entity_poly.pdbx_seq_one_letter_code
_entity_poly.pdbx_strand_id
1 'polypeptide(L)'
;MTSGSDRVPRQFRKFSAEEALEIFESREDNARPVTADDVTEVLGWSRRTVHNKLKELVEKDKLATRKVGARARVWWIPQLEESQEQDTSISSAPPGAPKPRQKETATSTGPETAEEVLEIIRDDLSARNEEQRMERSRAILSAYKYLQEHGEGDIKAAEIDDIKEHAYSKYPTERDADRQWDNYLREGLILLPGVEPSPGTSGIWYFIEPGNKVIEKIDSVGIASEIEEIEVKGDGEVAKRQRALLQLAYDYLKDRGSATKEDFERILPEYHAHYANFDVLWSYFLRDSLKRLDGVIAPPQGTGTWQYISPNLRQELNVEIEEPVRQYNKIKGEGEVADRQRQLLQLAYNHLKSEGSAKRSDFEEVLPDYTAHYSDFEGLWSYLLREGLESIPNVSKEASRGRYTTYRHGEPQDS
;
A
#
# COMPACT_ATOMS: atom_id res chain seq x y z
N MET A 1 4.56 -36.29 -63.10
CA MET A 1 3.78 -36.60 -61.87
C MET A 1 4.56 -36.10 -60.67
N THR A 2 3.85 -35.52 -59.68
CA THR A 2 4.34 -34.82 -58.47
C THR A 2 4.89 -33.41 -58.73
N SER A 3 4.58 -32.35 -57.99
CA SER A 3 3.70 -32.19 -56.83
C SER A 3 3.25 -30.72 -56.77
N GLY A 4 1.95 -30.47 -56.87
CA GLY A 4 1.37 -29.14 -56.61
C GLY A 4 1.21 -28.96 -55.11
N SER A 5 2.00 -28.06 -54.52
CA SER A 5 1.84 -27.66 -53.11
C SER A 5 0.64 -26.73 -53.01
N ASP A 6 -0.50 -27.32 -52.65
CA ASP A 6 -1.72 -26.60 -52.25
C ASP A 6 -1.46 -25.93 -50.89
N ARG A 7 -1.06 -24.66 -50.91
CA ARG A 7 -1.03 -23.82 -49.70
C ARG A 7 -2.42 -23.27 -49.48
N VAL A 8 -3.13 -23.85 -48.52
CA VAL A 8 -4.38 -23.31 -47.96
C VAL A 8 -4.12 -21.87 -47.45
N PRO A 9 -4.94 -20.87 -47.81
CA PRO A 9 -4.80 -19.52 -47.27
C PRO A 9 -5.01 -19.53 -45.75
N ARG A 10 -4.09 -18.94 -44.98
CA ARG A 10 -4.33 -18.62 -43.57
C ARG A 10 -5.47 -17.60 -43.50
N GLN A 11 -6.67 -18.06 -43.17
CA GLN A 11 -7.78 -17.18 -42.80
C GLN A 11 -7.32 -16.29 -41.63
N PHE A 12 -7.27 -14.98 -41.84
CA PHE A 12 -7.16 -14.03 -40.75
C PHE A 12 -8.50 -14.03 -40.00
N ARG A 13 -8.55 -14.77 -38.87
CA ARG A 13 -9.68 -14.70 -37.95
C ARG A 13 -9.79 -13.24 -37.48
N LYS A 14 -10.89 -12.57 -37.82
CA LYS A 14 -11.21 -11.25 -37.26
C LYS A 14 -11.59 -11.46 -35.80
N PHE A 15 -10.89 -10.81 -34.89
CA PHE A 15 -11.18 -10.82 -33.45
C PHE A 15 -12.08 -9.63 -33.14
N SER A 16 -13.36 -9.87 -32.86
CA SER A 16 -14.33 -8.79 -32.57
C SER A 16 -14.45 -8.52 -31.07
N ALA A 17 -14.90 -7.32 -30.68
CA ALA A 17 -15.14 -7.04 -29.26
C ALA A 17 -16.38 -7.79 -28.77
N GLU A 18 -17.32 -8.04 -29.68
CA GLU A 18 -18.56 -8.77 -29.44
C GLU A 18 -18.30 -10.25 -29.10
N GLU A 19 -17.34 -10.92 -29.75
CA GLU A 19 -16.92 -12.29 -29.41
C GLU A 19 -16.32 -12.39 -28.00
N ALA A 20 -15.66 -11.32 -27.53
CA ALA A 20 -15.16 -11.26 -26.16
C ALA A 20 -16.29 -11.00 -25.15
N LEU A 21 -17.31 -10.22 -25.52
CA LEU A 21 -18.48 -9.95 -24.70
C LEU A 21 -19.36 -11.18 -24.49
N GLU A 22 -19.52 -12.02 -25.52
CA GLU A 22 -20.31 -13.26 -25.46
C GLU A 22 -19.86 -14.22 -24.33
N ILE A 23 -18.57 -14.20 -23.96
CA ILE A 23 -18.06 -14.98 -22.82
C ILE A 23 -18.64 -14.52 -21.48
N PHE A 24 -18.96 -13.23 -21.37
CA PHE A 24 -19.56 -12.69 -20.16
C PHE A 24 -21.08 -12.91 -20.15
N GLU A 25 -21.73 -12.86 -21.31
CA GLU A 25 -23.19 -13.01 -21.44
C GLU A 25 -23.67 -14.48 -21.43
N SER A 26 -22.85 -15.42 -21.92
CA SER A 26 -23.18 -16.85 -21.99
C SER A 26 -23.03 -17.59 -20.66
N ARG A 27 -22.53 -16.93 -19.61
CA ARG A 27 -22.31 -17.51 -18.30
C ARG A 27 -23.59 -17.46 -17.47
N GLU A 28 -23.78 -18.43 -16.58
CA GLU A 28 -24.88 -18.35 -15.61
C GLU A 28 -24.54 -17.39 -14.45
N ASP A 29 -23.26 -17.03 -14.30
CA ASP A 29 -22.71 -16.17 -13.25
C ASP A 29 -22.24 -14.79 -13.77
N ASN A 30 -23.09 -14.08 -14.51
CA ASN A 30 -22.79 -12.79 -15.20
C ASN A 30 -22.17 -11.67 -14.33
N ALA A 31 -22.35 -11.74 -13.00
CA ALA A 31 -21.79 -10.80 -12.05
C ALA A 31 -20.39 -11.18 -11.53
N ARG A 32 -19.86 -12.37 -11.88
CA ARG A 32 -18.56 -12.82 -11.41
C ARG A 32 -17.44 -12.16 -12.20
N PRO A 33 -16.46 -11.53 -11.53
CA PRO A 33 -15.32 -10.93 -12.21
C PRO A 33 -14.45 -11.99 -12.91
N VAL A 34 -14.05 -11.69 -14.15
CA VAL A 34 -13.27 -12.56 -15.04
C VAL A 34 -11.95 -11.87 -15.36
N THR A 35 -10.86 -12.63 -15.52
CA THR A 35 -9.55 -12.09 -15.91
C THR A 35 -9.32 -12.20 -17.43
N ALA A 36 -8.33 -11.47 -17.94
CA ALA A 36 -7.92 -11.57 -19.34
C ALA A 36 -7.30 -12.93 -19.67
N ASP A 37 -6.79 -13.66 -18.68
CA ASP A 37 -6.28 -15.02 -18.87
C ASP A 37 -7.43 -16.01 -19.11
N ASP A 38 -8.52 -15.89 -18.35
CA ASP A 38 -9.72 -16.73 -18.54
C ASP A 38 -10.31 -16.56 -19.96
N VAL A 39 -10.39 -15.31 -20.43
CA VAL A 39 -10.88 -15.00 -21.79
C VAL A 39 -9.90 -15.49 -22.87
N THR A 40 -8.59 -15.45 -22.58
CA THR A 40 -7.54 -15.98 -23.45
C THR A 40 -7.64 -17.50 -23.59
N GLU A 41 -7.86 -18.21 -22.49
CA GLU A 41 -8.01 -19.68 -22.48
C GLU A 41 -9.21 -20.15 -23.32
N VAL A 42 -10.32 -19.40 -23.28
CA VAL A 42 -11.55 -19.74 -24.03
C VAL A 42 -11.42 -19.41 -25.52
N LEU A 43 -10.87 -18.25 -25.88
CA LEU A 43 -10.83 -17.80 -27.29
C LEU A 43 -9.56 -18.21 -28.04
N GLY A 44 -8.50 -18.57 -27.33
CA GLY A 44 -7.17 -18.84 -27.89
C GLY A 44 -6.49 -17.60 -28.46
N TRP A 45 -6.89 -16.41 -28.02
CA TRP A 45 -6.33 -15.14 -28.48
C TRP A 45 -5.06 -14.79 -27.71
N SER A 46 -4.25 -13.88 -28.24
CA SER A 46 -3.15 -13.35 -27.42
C SER A 46 -3.72 -12.52 -26.26
N ARG A 47 -3.09 -12.59 -25.08
CA ARG A 47 -3.48 -11.80 -23.90
C ARG A 47 -3.59 -10.30 -24.20
N ARG A 48 -2.76 -9.78 -25.10
CA ARG A 48 -2.79 -8.40 -25.62
C ARG A 48 -4.04 -8.12 -26.44
N THR A 49 -4.41 -9.02 -27.36
CA THR A 49 -5.64 -8.90 -28.17
C THR A 49 -6.87 -8.89 -27.27
N VAL A 50 -6.91 -9.78 -26.26
CA VAL A 50 -7.98 -9.83 -25.27
C VAL A 50 -8.03 -8.53 -24.46
N HIS A 51 -6.91 -8.03 -23.94
CA HIS A 51 -6.88 -6.76 -23.20
C HIS A 51 -7.46 -5.61 -24.02
N ASN A 52 -7.04 -5.47 -25.28
CA ASN A 52 -7.52 -4.38 -26.14
C ASN A 52 -9.03 -4.49 -26.39
N LYS A 53 -9.56 -5.71 -26.55
CA LYS A 53 -11.00 -5.93 -26.77
C LYS A 53 -11.83 -5.75 -25.51
N LEU A 54 -11.32 -6.14 -24.34
CA LEU A 54 -11.97 -5.87 -23.06
C LEU A 54 -11.96 -4.38 -22.71
N LYS A 55 -10.86 -3.65 -23.01
CA LYS A 55 -10.83 -2.17 -22.88
C LYS A 55 -11.88 -1.51 -23.80
N GLU A 56 -11.99 -1.94 -25.06
CA GLU A 56 -13.01 -1.43 -26.00
C GLU A 56 -14.45 -1.63 -25.48
N LEU A 57 -14.71 -2.74 -24.77
CA LEU A 57 -16.02 -2.99 -24.15
C LEU A 57 -16.27 -2.14 -22.90
N VAL A 58 -15.23 -1.75 -22.16
CA VAL A 58 -15.33 -0.81 -21.03
C VAL A 58 -15.65 0.59 -21.55
N GLU A 59 -14.98 1.04 -22.61
CA GLU A 59 -15.26 2.35 -23.25
C GLU A 59 -16.68 2.45 -23.81
N LYS A 60 -17.29 1.31 -24.15
CA LYS A 60 -18.69 1.20 -24.63
C LYS A 60 -19.69 0.96 -23.50
N ASP A 61 -19.27 1.09 -22.23
CA ASP A 61 -20.06 0.84 -21.01
C ASP A 61 -20.68 -0.57 -20.94
N LYS A 62 -20.11 -1.54 -21.66
CA LYS A 62 -20.59 -2.93 -21.68
C LYS A 62 -19.95 -3.78 -20.58
N LEU A 63 -18.77 -3.41 -20.12
CA LEU A 63 -18.04 -4.05 -19.04
C LEU A 63 -17.53 -3.00 -18.05
N ALA A 64 -17.49 -3.34 -16.77
CA ALA A 64 -16.74 -2.61 -15.75
C ALA A 64 -15.41 -3.33 -15.49
N THR A 65 -14.40 -2.61 -14.98
CA THR A 65 -13.09 -3.19 -14.68
C THR A 65 -12.51 -2.69 -13.36
N ARG A 66 -11.70 -3.53 -12.69
CA ARG A 66 -10.96 -3.16 -11.47
C ARG A 66 -9.64 -3.92 -11.39
N LYS A 67 -8.61 -3.23 -10.89
CA LYS A 67 -7.30 -3.84 -10.61
C LYS A 67 -7.38 -4.60 -9.29
N VAL A 68 -6.92 -5.86 -9.27
CA VAL A 68 -6.97 -6.76 -8.10
C VAL A 68 -5.58 -7.22 -7.65
N GLY A 69 -4.52 -6.69 -8.26
CA GLY A 69 -3.14 -6.96 -7.87
C GLY A 69 -2.14 -6.32 -8.84
N ALA A 70 -0.84 -6.56 -8.60
CA ALA A 70 0.26 -5.92 -9.34
C ALA A 70 0.22 -6.16 -10.86
N ARG A 71 -0.34 -7.29 -11.32
CA ARG A 71 -0.46 -7.65 -12.75
C ARG A 71 -1.84 -8.19 -13.12
N ALA A 72 -2.81 -8.09 -12.21
CA ALA A 72 -4.12 -8.71 -12.34
C ALA A 72 -5.21 -7.66 -12.36
N ARG A 73 -6.06 -7.73 -13.38
CA ARG A 73 -7.25 -6.91 -13.57
C ARG A 73 -8.40 -7.86 -13.83
N VAL A 74 -9.58 -7.48 -13.37
CA VAL A 74 -10.82 -8.23 -13.60
C VAL A 74 -11.83 -7.35 -14.31
N TRP A 75 -12.71 -7.99 -15.06
CA TRP A 75 -13.80 -7.39 -15.84
C TRP A 75 -15.12 -8.10 -15.51
N TRP A 76 -16.24 -7.39 -15.52
CA TRP A 76 -17.58 -7.96 -15.28
C TRP A 76 -18.67 -7.13 -15.97
N ILE A 77 -19.85 -7.72 -16.18
CA ILE A 77 -21.02 -6.97 -16.67
C ILE A 77 -21.62 -6.21 -15.48
N PRO A 78 -21.72 -4.86 -15.54
CA PRO A 78 -22.37 -4.10 -14.49
C PRO A 78 -23.86 -4.47 -14.41
N GLN A 79 -24.34 -4.84 -13.22
CA GLN A 79 -25.76 -5.05 -12.97
C GLN A 79 -26.41 -3.66 -12.90
N LEU A 80 -27.21 -3.29 -13.91
CA LEU A 80 -28.11 -2.14 -13.77
C LEU A 80 -29.17 -2.52 -12.75
N GLU A 81 -29.01 -2.09 -11.50
CA GLU A 81 -30.11 -2.04 -10.57
C GLU A 81 -31.08 -0.96 -11.07
N GLU A 82 -32.23 -1.37 -11.61
CA GLU A 82 -33.40 -0.51 -11.77
C GLU A 82 -33.80 -0.03 -10.36
N SER A 83 -33.21 1.10 -9.98
CA SER A 83 -33.40 1.72 -8.68
C SER A 83 -34.83 2.28 -8.65
N GLN A 84 -35.71 1.61 -7.90
CA GLN A 84 -37.03 2.14 -7.60
C GLN A 84 -36.90 3.46 -6.85
N GLU A 85 -37.56 4.47 -7.41
CA GLU A 85 -37.75 5.80 -6.88
C GLU A 85 -38.32 5.75 -5.45
N GLN A 86 -37.59 6.32 -4.49
CA GLN A 86 -38.19 6.86 -3.26
C GLN A 86 -37.72 8.30 -3.05
N ASP A 87 -38.59 9.19 -3.49
CA ASP A 87 -39.04 10.40 -2.80
C ASP A 87 -38.11 10.96 -1.71
N THR A 88 -37.45 12.08 -2.01
CA THR A 88 -37.47 13.24 -1.12
C THR A 88 -37.31 14.53 -1.94
N SER A 89 -38.46 15.10 -2.29
CA SER A 89 -38.57 16.48 -2.75
C SER A 89 -38.38 17.44 -1.58
N ILE A 90 -37.35 18.31 -1.60
CA ILE A 90 -37.48 19.71 -1.17
C ILE A 90 -36.74 20.64 -2.15
N SER A 91 -37.56 21.52 -2.71
CA SER A 91 -37.35 22.60 -3.68
C SER A 91 -36.43 23.74 -3.20
N SER A 92 -35.56 24.25 -4.09
CA SER A 92 -35.70 25.58 -4.75
C SER A 92 -34.35 26.25 -5.12
N ALA A 93 -34.23 26.67 -6.38
CA ALA A 93 -33.39 27.77 -6.89
C ALA A 93 -34.35 28.88 -7.40
N PRO A 94 -33.96 30.16 -7.68
CA PRO A 94 -33.11 30.54 -8.83
C PRO A 94 -32.36 31.92 -8.64
N PRO A 95 -32.01 32.70 -9.69
CA PRO A 95 -30.88 32.56 -10.61
C PRO A 95 -29.98 33.83 -10.66
N GLY A 96 -28.78 33.74 -11.24
CA GLY A 96 -28.00 34.95 -11.56
C GLY A 96 -26.61 34.69 -12.12
N ALA A 97 -26.50 34.53 -13.44
CA ALA A 97 -25.22 34.56 -14.14
C ALA A 97 -24.66 35.99 -14.20
N PRO A 98 -23.32 36.14 -14.13
CA PRO A 98 -22.64 37.01 -15.08
C PRO A 98 -21.48 36.27 -15.79
N LYS A 99 -21.35 36.56 -17.09
CA LYS A 99 -20.25 36.16 -17.98
C LYS A 99 -18.88 36.70 -17.51
N PRO A 100 -17.77 36.07 -17.93
CA PRO A 100 -16.46 36.23 -17.30
C PRO A 100 -15.83 37.58 -17.66
N ARG A 101 -15.21 38.20 -16.66
CA ARG A 101 -14.34 39.36 -16.82
C ARG A 101 -12.90 38.88 -16.68
N GLN A 102 -12.14 38.99 -17.76
CA GLN A 102 -10.69 38.78 -17.76
C GLN A 102 -10.05 39.60 -16.64
N LYS A 103 -9.24 38.92 -15.84
CA LYS A 103 -8.12 39.52 -15.12
C LYS A 103 -6.97 38.52 -15.16
N GLU A 104 -5.95 38.94 -15.86
CA GLU A 104 -4.59 38.44 -15.78
C GLU A 104 -4.17 38.40 -14.31
N THR A 105 -3.97 37.19 -13.79
CA THR A 105 -3.22 36.91 -12.58
C THR A 105 -2.53 35.57 -12.82
N ALA A 106 -1.20 35.59 -12.76
CA ALA A 106 -0.28 34.46 -12.93
C ALA A 106 -0.88 33.10 -12.54
N THR A 107 -0.98 32.18 -13.49
CA THR A 107 -1.50 30.85 -13.24
C THR A 107 -0.38 29.93 -12.75
N SER A 108 -0.53 29.50 -11.50
CA SER A 108 0.19 28.43 -10.81
C SER A 108 -0.09 27.03 -11.38
N THR A 109 -0.55 26.94 -12.63
CA THR A 109 -0.85 25.70 -13.33
C THR A 109 0.28 25.49 -14.36
N GLY A 110 0.72 24.25 -14.57
CA GLY A 110 1.83 23.93 -15.47
C GLY A 110 1.63 24.40 -16.92
N PRO A 111 2.55 24.08 -17.84
CA PRO A 111 2.49 24.58 -19.21
C PRO A 111 1.19 24.15 -19.90
N GLU A 112 0.47 25.11 -20.48
CA GLU A 112 -0.77 24.89 -21.22
C GLU A 112 -0.56 24.75 -22.72
N THR A 113 0.57 25.27 -23.21
CA THR A 113 0.93 25.32 -24.63
C THR A 113 2.27 24.65 -24.90
N ALA A 114 2.49 24.26 -26.16
CA ALA A 114 3.73 23.59 -26.57
C ALA A 114 4.91 24.55 -26.55
N GLU A 115 4.64 25.85 -26.72
CA GLU A 115 5.56 26.95 -26.59
C GLU A 115 6.04 27.12 -25.15
N GLU A 116 5.12 27.08 -24.17
CA GLU A 116 5.48 27.12 -22.73
C GLU A 116 6.31 25.92 -22.30
N VAL A 117 6.01 24.72 -22.81
CA VAL A 117 6.88 23.54 -22.61
C VAL A 117 8.29 23.86 -23.11
N LEU A 118 8.42 24.44 -24.30
CA LEU A 118 9.74 24.80 -24.82
C LEU A 118 10.45 25.83 -23.95
N GLU A 119 9.76 26.83 -23.40
CA GLU A 119 10.38 27.79 -22.49
C GLU A 119 11.03 27.10 -21.27
N ILE A 120 10.44 25.99 -20.80
CA ILE A 120 10.94 25.23 -19.65
C ILE A 120 12.12 24.32 -20.05
N ILE A 121 12.00 23.56 -21.14
CA ILE A 121 12.92 22.43 -21.43
C ILE A 121 13.78 22.63 -22.68
N ARG A 122 13.83 23.85 -23.25
CA ARG A 122 14.43 24.09 -24.57
C ARG A 122 15.81 23.48 -24.74
N ASP A 123 16.66 23.72 -23.76
CA ASP A 123 18.09 23.40 -23.81
C ASP A 123 18.35 21.91 -23.60
N ASP A 124 17.44 21.23 -22.88
CA ASP A 124 17.49 19.79 -22.60
C ASP A 124 16.76 18.96 -23.67
N LEU A 125 15.91 19.59 -24.49
CA LEU A 125 15.16 18.91 -25.54
C LEU A 125 16.03 18.67 -26.77
N SER A 126 16.45 17.43 -26.98
CA SER A 126 17.15 17.04 -28.20
C SER A 126 16.25 17.27 -29.43
N ALA A 127 16.76 17.95 -30.46
CA ALA A 127 16.05 18.17 -31.71
C ALA A 127 17.02 18.56 -32.83
N ARG A 128 16.73 18.17 -34.08
CA ARG A 128 17.55 18.49 -35.26
C ARG A 128 17.22 19.84 -35.89
N ASN A 129 15.98 20.31 -35.70
CA ASN A 129 15.47 21.57 -36.21
C ASN A 129 14.31 22.05 -35.33
N GLU A 130 13.83 23.28 -35.56
CA GLU A 130 12.78 23.89 -34.74
C GLU A 130 11.41 23.21 -34.92
N GLU A 131 11.12 22.70 -36.11
CA GLU A 131 9.88 21.96 -36.39
C GLU A 131 9.79 20.67 -35.55
N GLN A 132 10.86 19.88 -35.53
CA GLN A 132 10.96 18.69 -34.69
C GLN A 132 10.94 19.03 -33.21
N ARG A 133 11.57 20.14 -32.81
CA ARG A 133 11.55 20.60 -31.42
C ARG A 133 10.10 20.88 -30.98
N MET A 134 9.33 21.56 -31.83
CA MET A 134 7.92 21.86 -31.59
C MET A 134 7.02 20.61 -31.64
N GLU A 135 7.31 19.64 -32.50
CA GLU A 135 6.61 18.35 -32.49
C GLU A 135 6.81 17.61 -31.16
N ARG A 136 8.05 17.57 -30.67
CA ARG A 136 8.38 16.92 -29.39
C ARG A 136 7.76 17.65 -28.20
N SER A 137 7.73 18.98 -28.20
CA SER A 137 7.05 19.72 -27.13
C SER A 137 5.55 19.50 -27.11
N ARG A 138 4.89 19.37 -28.26
CA ARG A 138 3.47 18.95 -28.32
C ARG A 138 3.26 17.56 -27.73
N ALA A 139 4.16 16.62 -28.02
CA ALA A 139 4.04 15.27 -27.48
C ALA A 139 4.22 15.23 -25.96
N ILE A 140 5.20 16.00 -25.45
CA ILE A 140 5.43 16.16 -24.01
C ILE A 140 4.23 16.83 -23.34
N LEU A 141 3.67 17.89 -23.94
CA LEU A 141 2.47 18.55 -23.44
C LEU A 141 1.28 17.58 -23.36
N SER A 142 1.08 16.77 -24.39
CA SER A 142 -0.02 15.80 -24.43
C SER A 142 0.13 14.74 -23.33
N ALA A 143 1.35 14.23 -23.13
CA ALA A 143 1.66 13.31 -22.03
C ALA A 143 1.49 13.96 -20.65
N TYR A 144 1.86 15.23 -20.51
CA TYR A 144 1.71 16.00 -19.27
C TYR A 144 0.23 16.21 -18.92
N LYS A 145 -0.59 16.65 -19.88
CA LYS A 145 -2.05 16.80 -19.67
C LYS A 145 -2.70 15.47 -19.36
N TYR A 146 -2.28 14.40 -20.01
CA TYR A 146 -2.75 13.06 -19.67
C TYR A 146 -2.49 12.72 -18.19
N LEU A 147 -1.27 12.98 -17.70
CA LEU A 147 -0.91 12.78 -16.30
C LEU A 147 -1.72 13.66 -15.33
N GLN A 148 -2.06 14.90 -15.71
CA GLN A 148 -2.88 15.80 -14.90
C GLN A 148 -4.34 15.33 -14.81
N GLU A 149 -4.87 14.76 -15.89
CA GLU A 149 -6.28 14.38 -16.00
C GLU A 149 -6.55 12.95 -15.51
N HIS A 150 -5.56 12.06 -15.57
CA HIS A 150 -5.74 10.63 -15.31
C HIS A 150 -5.17 10.21 -13.96
N GLY A 151 -6.07 9.78 -13.08
CA GLY A 151 -5.78 9.30 -11.74
C GLY A 151 -6.89 9.64 -10.76
N GLU A 152 -7.03 8.83 -9.70
CA GLU A 152 -7.96 9.07 -8.60
C GLU A 152 -7.26 9.87 -7.50
N GLY A 153 -8.03 10.69 -6.75
CA GLY A 153 -7.51 11.46 -5.61
C GLY A 153 -6.72 12.72 -5.98
N ASP A 154 -6.06 13.32 -4.98
CA ASP A 154 -5.28 14.56 -5.07
C ASP A 154 -3.89 14.36 -5.67
N ILE A 155 -3.46 13.10 -5.84
CA ILE A 155 -2.18 12.71 -6.43
C ILE A 155 -2.49 11.80 -7.62
N LYS A 156 -2.26 12.31 -8.83
CA LYS A 156 -2.59 11.60 -10.06
C LYS A 156 -1.48 10.62 -10.41
N ALA A 157 -1.85 9.44 -10.90
CA ALA A 157 -0.91 8.38 -11.24
C ALA A 157 -1.32 7.68 -12.54
N ALA A 158 -0.37 7.50 -13.46
CA ALA A 158 -0.60 6.82 -14.73
C ALA A 158 0.53 5.83 -15.08
N GLU A 159 0.20 4.78 -15.82
CA GLU A 159 1.18 3.81 -16.33
C GLU A 159 1.87 4.37 -17.59
N ILE A 160 3.17 4.09 -17.75
CA ILE A 160 4.01 4.56 -18.87
C ILE A 160 3.38 4.26 -20.22
N ASP A 161 2.79 3.07 -20.38
CA ASP A 161 2.21 2.66 -21.66
C ASP A 161 0.97 3.48 -22.01
N ASP A 162 0.14 3.83 -21.02
CA ASP A 162 -1.01 4.71 -21.24
C ASP A 162 -0.54 6.15 -21.54
N ILE A 163 0.52 6.63 -20.87
CA ILE A 163 1.13 7.95 -21.15
C ILE A 163 1.68 7.99 -22.59
N LYS A 164 2.41 6.96 -23.02
CA LYS A 164 2.91 6.83 -24.39
C LYS A 164 1.77 6.83 -25.40
N GLU A 165 0.65 6.18 -25.10
CA GLU A 165 -0.53 6.13 -25.97
C GLU A 165 -1.11 7.52 -26.26
N HIS A 166 -1.15 8.37 -25.24
CA HIS A 166 -1.75 9.70 -25.33
C HIS A 166 -0.76 10.80 -25.70
N ALA A 167 0.55 10.53 -25.63
CA ALA A 167 1.58 11.49 -26.02
C ALA A 167 1.51 11.88 -27.51
N TYR A 168 0.93 11.03 -28.37
CA TYR A 168 1.03 11.19 -29.82
C TYR A 168 -0.34 11.32 -30.48
N SER A 169 -0.50 12.35 -31.32
CA SER A 169 -1.73 12.54 -32.12
C SER A 169 -1.99 11.38 -33.09
N LYS A 170 -0.94 10.65 -33.47
CA LYS A 170 -1.02 9.38 -34.19
C LYS A 170 -0.14 8.37 -33.46
N TYR A 171 -0.76 7.35 -32.89
CA TYR A 171 -0.02 6.36 -32.09
C TYR A 171 1.07 5.69 -32.94
N PRO A 172 2.35 5.80 -32.54
CA PRO A 172 3.45 5.16 -33.23
C PRO A 172 3.41 3.63 -33.05
N THR A 173 4.26 2.91 -33.77
CA THR A 173 4.46 1.49 -33.42
C THR A 173 5.03 1.39 -32.00
N GLU A 174 4.79 0.28 -31.30
CA GLU A 174 5.28 0.07 -29.91
C GLU A 174 6.80 0.32 -29.81
N ARG A 175 7.57 -0.19 -30.76
CA ARG A 175 9.02 0.04 -30.86
C ARG A 175 9.37 1.52 -31.05
N ASP A 176 8.58 2.26 -31.81
CA ASP A 176 8.79 3.69 -32.01
C ASP A 176 8.41 4.49 -30.76
N ALA A 177 7.33 4.11 -30.07
CA ALA A 177 6.89 4.71 -28.81
C ALA A 177 7.94 4.54 -27.70
N ASP A 178 8.51 3.33 -27.55
CA ASP A 178 9.59 3.06 -26.60
C ASP A 178 10.84 3.90 -26.92
N ARG A 179 11.24 3.93 -28.19
CA ARG A 179 12.39 4.73 -28.62
C ARG A 179 12.16 6.23 -28.36
N GLN A 180 10.96 6.74 -28.59
CA GLN A 180 10.63 8.15 -28.35
C GLN A 180 10.54 8.47 -26.85
N TRP A 181 10.05 7.52 -26.06
CA TRP A 181 10.06 7.56 -24.60
C TRP A 181 11.48 7.78 -24.08
N ASP A 182 12.41 6.90 -24.48
CA ASP A 182 13.81 6.94 -24.04
C ASP A 182 14.56 8.17 -24.59
N ASN A 183 14.19 8.66 -25.78
CA ASN A 183 14.93 9.74 -26.44
C ASN A 183 14.60 11.15 -25.94
N TYR A 184 13.35 11.42 -25.55
CA TYR A 184 12.95 12.77 -25.17
C TYR A 184 11.73 12.87 -24.26
N LEU A 185 10.77 11.96 -24.37
CA LEU A 185 9.51 12.10 -23.62
C LEU A 185 9.75 11.94 -22.12
N ARG A 186 10.58 10.96 -21.72
CA ARG A 186 10.94 10.72 -20.31
C ARG A 186 11.57 11.94 -19.66
N GLU A 187 12.71 12.40 -20.20
CA GLU A 187 13.46 13.53 -19.61
C GLU A 187 12.66 14.83 -19.71
N GLY A 188 11.96 15.05 -20.84
CA GLY A 188 11.11 16.22 -21.01
C GLY A 188 9.99 16.29 -19.97
N LEU A 189 9.37 15.16 -19.64
CA LEU A 189 8.34 15.10 -18.59
C LEU A 189 8.92 15.36 -17.20
N ILE A 190 10.09 14.80 -16.86
CA ILE A 190 10.73 14.97 -15.53
C ILE A 190 10.99 16.45 -15.22
N LEU A 191 11.27 17.25 -16.25
CA LEU A 191 11.55 18.68 -16.11
C LEU A 191 10.29 19.54 -15.95
N LEU A 192 9.10 18.99 -16.16
CA LEU A 192 7.85 19.74 -16.00
C LEU A 192 7.39 19.80 -14.55
N PRO A 193 6.77 20.91 -14.13
CA PRO A 193 6.35 21.12 -12.75
C PRO A 193 5.32 20.08 -12.32
N GLY A 194 5.53 19.51 -11.13
CA GLY A 194 4.64 18.53 -10.52
C GLY A 194 4.79 17.10 -11.03
N VAL A 195 5.66 16.84 -12.01
CA VAL A 195 5.88 15.47 -12.51
C VAL A 195 6.88 14.74 -11.62
N GLU A 196 6.51 13.55 -11.16
CA GLU A 196 7.43 12.65 -10.47
C GLU A 196 7.50 11.28 -11.13
N PRO A 197 8.70 10.83 -11.56
CA PRO A 197 8.88 9.50 -12.11
C PRO A 197 8.86 8.45 -10.99
N SER A 198 8.36 7.24 -11.28
CA SER A 198 8.64 6.09 -10.42
C SER A 198 10.02 5.49 -10.73
N PRO A 199 10.95 5.46 -9.77
CA PRO A 199 12.16 4.66 -9.92
C PRO A 199 11.81 3.16 -9.97
N GLY A 200 12.09 2.51 -11.10
CA GLY A 200 12.07 1.05 -11.24
C GLY A 200 11.06 0.48 -12.23
N THR A 201 10.56 -0.73 -11.95
CA THR A 201 9.78 -1.57 -12.89
C THR A 201 8.26 -1.39 -12.81
N SER A 202 7.76 -0.54 -11.90
CA SER A 202 6.31 -0.31 -11.79
C SER A 202 5.76 0.38 -13.04
N GLY A 203 6.59 1.22 -13.68
CA GLY A 203 6.18 2.03 -14.82
C GLY A 203 5.10 3.05 -14.47
N ILE A 204 5.01 3.51 -13.22
CA ILE A 204 4.00 4.50 -12.81
C ILE A 204 4.63 5.89 -12.75
N TRP A 205 3.91 6.91 -13.20
CA TRP A 205 4.33 8.31 -13.10
C TRP A 205 3.26 9.08 -12.38
N TYR A 206 3.68 10.07 -11.61
CA TYR A 206 2.79 10.88 -10.80
C TYR A 206 2.74 12.31 -11.30
N PHE A 207 1.56 12.90 -11.19
CA PHE A 207 1.41 14.33 -11.19
C PHE A 207 0.93 14.78 -9.80
N ILE A 208 1.71 15.66 -9.20
CA ILE A 208 1.51 16.25 -7.88
C ILE A 208 1.36 17.75 -8.11
N GLU A 209 0.18 18.28 -7.77
CA GLU A 209 -0.05 19.72 -7.87
C GLU A 209 0.92 20.49 -6.96
N PRO A 210 1.54 21.58 -7.46
CA PRO A 210 2.33 22.46 -6.61
C PRO A 210 1.51 22.98 -5.42
N GLY A 211 2.04 22.84 -4.20
CA GLY A 211 1.31 23.17 -2.97
C GLY A 211 0.34 22.08 -2.51
N ASN A 212 0.46 20.84 -3.01
CA ASN A 212 -0.30 19.71 -2.50
C ASN A 212 0.01 19.50 -1.01
N LYS A 213 -1.01 19.70 -0.17
CA LYS A 213 -0.89 19.65 1.30
C LYS A 213 -0.45 18.30 1.84
N VAL A 214 -0.80 17.21 1.15
CA VAL A 214 -0.38 15.85 1.54
C VAL A 214 1.14 15.75 1.42
N ILE A 215 1.67 16.22 0.29
CA ILE A 215 3.12 16.23 0.04
C ILE A 215 3.85 17.22 0.94
N GLU A 216 3.33 18.42 1.13
CA GLU A 216 3.92 19.38 2.08
C GLU A 216 4.03 18.78 3.49
N LYS A 217 3.00 18.05 3.93
CA LYS A 217 3.03 17.35 5.21
C LYS A 217 4.14 16.30 5.24
N ILE A 218 4.26 15.47 4.21
CA ILE A 218 5.31 14.44 4.10
C ILE A 218 6.70 15.09 4.11
N ASP A 219 6.89 16.16 3.34
CA ASP A 219 8.19 16.84 3.20
C ASP A 219 8.63 17.55 4.49
N SER A 220 7.67 17.87 5.35
CA SER A 220 7.90 18.46 6.68
C SER A 220 8.22 17.44 7.78
N VAL A 221 8.08 16.13 7.51
CA VAL A 221 8.39 15.08 8.50
C VAL A 221 9.89 15.09 8.80
N GLY A 222 10.24 15.30 10.05
CA GLY A 222 11.63 15.18 10.52
C GLY A 222 12.06 13.72 10.56
N ILE A 223 13.09 13.37 9.81
CA ILE A 223 13.60 11.99 9.71
C ILE A 223 14.66 11.77 10.78
N ALA A 224 14.49 10.73 11.60
CA ALA A 224 15.48 10.32 12.59
C ALA A 224 16.73 9.72 11.92
N SER A 225 17.90 9.89 12.53
CA SER A 225 19.18 9.41 11.98
C SER A 225 19.19 7.90 11.69
N GLU A 226 18.52 7.09 12.52
CA GLU A 226 18.38 5.64 12.30
C GLU A 226 17.58 5.30 11.03
N ILE A 227 16.69 6.19 10.59
CA ILE A 227 15.92 6.05 9.36
C ILE A 227 16.68 6.63 8.15
N GLU A 228 17.53 7.64 8.35
CA GLU A 228 18.39 8.16 7.29
C GLU A 228 19.30 7.07 6.69
N GLU A 229 19.80 6.17 7.54
CA GLU A 229 20.66 5.05 7.15
C GLU A 229 19.91 3.91 6.44
N ILE A 230 18.58 3.90 6.45
CA ILE A 230 17.79 2.90 5.75
C ILE A 230 17.95 3.08 4.23
N GLU A 231 18.24 1.96 3.56
CA GLU A 231 18.29 1.87 2.10
C GLU A 231 16.89 2.05 1.51
N VAL A 232 16.76 2.99 0.57
CA VAL A 232 15.52 3.31 -0.14
C VAL A 232 15.74 3.19 -1.65
N LYS A 233 14.65 3.07 -2.41
CA LYS A 233 14.73 3.00 -3.88
C LYS A 233 14.60 4.39 -4.49
N GLY A 234 15.39 4.68 -5.52
CA GLY A 234 15.40 5.98 -6.18
C GLY A 234 16.27 7.01 -5.47
N ASP A 235 16.17 8.26 -5.92
CA ASP A 235 16.98 9.39 -5.46
C ASP A 235 16.11 10.61 -5.11
N GLY A 236 16.77 11.68 -4.65
CA GLY A 236 16.15 12.97 -4.36
C GLY A 236 14.96 12.91 -3.40
N GLU A 237 13.88 13.60 -3.77
CA GLU A 237 12.67 13.72 -2.95
C GLU A 237 11.95 12.38 -2.77
N VAL A 238 11.99 11.48 -3.76
CA VAL A 238 11.33 10.16 -3.65
C VAL A 238 11.98 9.32 -2.55
N ALA A 239 13.30 9.37 -2.45
CA ALA A 239 14.06 8.73 -1.37
C ALA A 239 13.74 9.35 0.00
N LYS A 240 13.66 10.68 0.07
CA LYS A 240 13.32 11.41 1.30
C LYS A 240 11.90 11.09 1.77
N ARG A 241 10.92 11.07 0.86
CA ARG A 241 9.52 10.79 1.19
C ARG A 241 9.27 9.34 1.57
N GLN A 242 10.00 8.38 1.00
CA GLN A 242 10.00 7.00 1.53
C GLN A 242 10.39 6.97 3.01
N ARG A 243 11.48 7.64 3.38
CA ARG A 243 11.90 7.74 4.78
C ARG A 243 10.89 8.46 5.64
N ALA A 244 10.25 9.51 5.14
CA ALA A 244 9.17 10.20 5.85
C ALA A 244 7.96 9.28 6.12
N LEU A 245 7.54 8.45 5.15
CA LEU A 245 6.48 7.45 5.35
C LEU A 245 6.89 6.40 6.40
N LEU A 246 8.15 5.95 6.37
CA LEU A 246 8.68 5.04 7.39
C LEU A 246 8.71 5.68 8.79
N GLN A 247 9.11 6.95 8.87
CA GLN A 247 9.11 7.73 10.11
C GLN A 247 7.70 7.87 10.67
N LEU A 248 6.70 8.22 9.85
CA LEU A 248 5.31 8.30 10.29
C LEU A 248 4.79 6.98 10.84
N ALA A 249 5.09 5.86 10.17
CA ALA A 249 4.71 4.53 10.65
C ALA A 249 5.41 4.19 11.98
N TYR A 250 6.70 4.50 12.10
CA TYR A 250 7.48 4.25 13.31
C TYR A 250 7.03 5.11 14.49
N ASP A 251 6.78 6.40 14.28
CA ASP A 251 6.26 7.30 15.32
C ASP A 251 4.88 6.87 15.81
N TYR A 252 4.00 6.44 14.88
CA TYR A 252 2.71 5.87 15.25
C TYR A 252 2.88 4.62 16.13
N LEU A 253 3.79 3.72 15.76
CA LEU A 253 4.06 2.51 16.52
C LEU A 253 4.66 2.83 17.90
N LYS A 254 5.51 3.85 18.02
CA LYS A 254 6.07 4.34 19.29
C LYS A 254 5.01 4.93 20.22
N ASP A 255 4.09 5.72 19.66
CA ASP A 255 3.00 6.36 20.40
C ASP A 255 1.96 5.34 20.88
N ARG A 256 1.60 4.38 20.02
CA ARG A 256 0.55 3.40 20.33
C ARG A 256 1.05 2.12 21.00
N GLY A 257 2.36 1.85 20.96
CA GLY A 257 2.98 0.61 21.45
C GLY A 257 2.70 -0.62 20.58
N SER A 258 1.59 -0.65 19.84
CA SER A 258 1.27 -1.71 18.86
C SER A 258 0.44 -1.19 17.68
N ALA A 259 0.51 -1.88 16.55
CA ALA A 259 -0.24 -1.54 15.34
C ALA A 259 -0.40 -2.75 14.41
N THR A 260 -1.51 -2.82 13.67
CA THR A 260 -1.65 -3.77 12.55
C THR A 260 -1.24 -3.15 11.22
N LYS A 261 -1.19 -3.96 10.15
CA LYS A 261 -0.99 -3.44 8.79
C LYS A 261 -2.08 -2.43 8.41
N GLU A 262 -3.33 -2.73 8.76
CA GLU A 262 -4.49 -1.88 8.48
C GLU A 262 -4.43 -0.55 9.26
N ASP A 263 -3.85 -0.55 10.47
CA ASP A 263 -3.58 0.70 11.19
C ASP A 263 -2.59 1.59 10.42
N PHE A 264 -1.51 1.01 9.89
CA PHE A 264 -0.55 1.74 9.07
C PHE A 264 -1.18 2.28 7.78
N GLU A 265 -2.02 1.50 7.11
CA GLU A 265 -2.75 1.93 5.91
C GLU A 265 -3.64 3.15 6.20
N ARG A 266 -4.32 3.14 7.34
CA ARG A 266 -5.24 4.21 7.74
C ARG A 266 -4.53 5.52 8.11
N ILE A 267 -3.34 5.46 8.70
CA ILE A 267 -2.63 6.65 9.20
C ILE A 267 -1.69 7.26 8.18
N LEU A 268 -1.20 6.46 7.23
CA LEU A 268 -0.31 6.95 6.19
C LEU A 268 -1.10 7.75 5.15
N PRO A 269 -0.50 8.81 4.60
CA PRO A 269 -1.12 9.57 3.52
C PRO A 269 -1.33 8.69 2.28
N GLU A 270 -2.27 9.08 1.42
CA GLU A 270 -2.53 8.46 0.11
C GLU A 270 -1.44 8.82 -0.91
N TYR A 271 -0.19 8.62 -0.51
CA TYR A 271 1.02 8.75 -1.32
C TYR A 271 1.88 7.52 -1.07
N HIS A 272 2.12 6.78 -2.13
CA HIS A 272 2.80 5.49 -2.04
C HIS A 272 4.24 5.55 -2.49
N ALA A 273 4.85 6.75 -2.55
CA ALA A 273 6.24 6.98 -2.93
C ALA A 273 6.69 6.02 -4.03
N HIS A 274 6.14 6.18 -5.24
CA HIS A 274 6.42 5.39 -6.43
C HIS A 274 5.91 3.94 -6.51
N TYR A 275 5.39 3.39 -5.42
CA TYR A 275 4.74 2.09 -5.40
C TYR A 275 3.28 2.19 -5.89
N ALA A 276 2.80 1.15 -6.55
CA ALA A 276 1.49 1.17 -7.18
C ALA A 276 0.32 1.40 -6.22
N ASN A 277 0.47 0.97 -4.97
CA ASN A 277 -0.50 1.13 -3.89
C ASN A 277 0.17 0.81 -2.54
N PHE A 278 -0.60 0.95 -1.46
CA PHE A 278 -0.14 0.64 -0.12
C PHE A 278 0.38 -0.79 0.03
N ASP A 279 -0.26 -1.79 -0.56
CA ASP A 279 0.19 -3.20 -0.48
C ASP A 279 1.60 -3.39 -1.04
N VAL A 280 1.91 -2.74 -2.15
CA VAL A 280 3.23 -2.79 -2.78
C VAL A 280 4.24 -2.02 -1.93
N LEU A 281 3.92 -0.80 -1.47
CA LEU A 281 4.76 -0.02 -0.55
C LEU A 281 5.09 -0.83 0.72
N TRP A 282 4.07 -1.44 1.31
CA TRP A 282 4.18 -2.29 2.50
C TRP A 282 5.13 -3.45 2.24
N SER A 283 4.87 -4.23 1.20
CA SER A 283 5.58 -5.49 0.94
C SER A 283 7.04 -5.30 0.53
N TYR A 284 7.33 -4.22 -0.20
CA TYR A 284 8.66 -4.00 -0.79
C TYR A 284 9.52 -3.00 -0.02
N PHE A 285 8.96 -2.24 0.92
CA PHE A 285 9.71 -1.24 1.66
C PHE A 285 9.35 -1.17 3.14
N LEU A 286 8.12 -0.74 3.50
CA LEU A 286 7.80 -0.43 4.90
C LEU A 286 8.00 -1.62 5.82
N ARG A 287 7.50 -2.80 5.44
CA ARG A 287 7.54 -4.00 6.30
C ARG A 287 8.96 -4.39 6.68
N ASP A 288 9.87 -4.44 5.71
CA ASP A 288 11.23 -4.91 5.97
C ASP A 288 12.14 -3.80 6.53
N SER A 289 11.78 -2.53 6.30
CA SER A 289 12.47 -1.39 6.90
C SER A 289 12.08 -1.20 8.37
N LEU A 290 10.80 -1.33 8.72
CA LEU A 290 10.33 -1.27 10.11
C LEU A 290 11.02 -2.31 10.99
N LYS A 291 11.24 -3.54 10.49
CA LYS A 291 11.97 -4.61 11.21
C LYS A 291 13.39 -4.23 11.61
N ARG A 292 14.01 -3.29 10.92
CA ARG A 292 15.40 -2.87 11.16
C ARG A 292 15.50 -1.76 12.19
N LEU A 293 14.39 -1.11 12.52
CA LEU A 293 14.38 0.01 13.46
C LEU A 293 14.43 -0.49 14.91
N ASP A 294 15.09 0.29 15.76
CA ASP A 294 15.22 -0.08 17.15
C ASP A 294 13.86 -0.12 17.86
N GLY A 295 13.72 -1.00 18.84
CA GLY A 295 12.47 -1.20 19.58
C GLY A 295 11.37 -1.95 18.81
N VAL A 296 11.45 -2.09 17.49
CA VAL A 296 10.36 -2.69 16.68
C VAL A 296 10.42 -4.21 16.71
N ILE A 297 9.30 -4.83 17.06
CA ILE A 297 9.11 -6.29 17.05
C ILE A 297 8.04 -6.64 16.03
N ALA A 298 8.45 -7.39 15.01
CA ALA A 298 7.55 -7.88 13.99
C ALA A 298 6.66 -9.01 14.52
N PRO A 299 5.40 -9.10 14.06
CA PRO A 299 4.52 -10.19 14.43
C PRO A 299 5.09 -11.56 14.01
N PRO A 300 4.94 -12.62 14.84
CA PRO A 300 5.08 -13.98 14.37
C PRO A 300 4.04 -14.30 13.28
N GLN A 301 4.30 -15.33 12.46
CA GLN A 301 3.44 -15.66 11.32
C GLN A 301 1.96 -15.79 11.74
N GLY A 302 1.08 -15.06 11.03
CA GLY A 302 -0.36 -15.09 11.24
C GLY A 302 -0.92 -14.16 12.33
N THR A 303 -0.08 -13.46 13.11
CA THR A 303 -0.56 -12.61 14.24
C THR A 303 -0.83 -11.14 13.89
N GLY A 304 -0.37 -10.67 12.72
CA GLY A 304 -0.71 -9.36 12.14
C GLY A 304 -0.27 -8.11 12.90
N THR A 305 0.15 -8.22 14.17
CA THR A 305 0.34 -7.09 15.10
C THR A 305 1.81 -6.83 15.40
N TRP A 306 2.26 -5.65 15.00
CA TRP A 306 3.58 -5.09 15.31
C TRP A 306 3.59 -4.51 16.71
N GLN A 307 4.74 -4.55 17.37
CA GLN A 307 4.92 -3.95 18.68
C GLN A 307 6.17 -3.08 18.73
N TYR A 308 6.16 -2.11 19.63
CA TYR A 308 7.33 -1.32 19.99
C TYR A 308 7.64 -1.47 21.47
N ILE A 309 8.92 -1.68 21.79
CA ILE A 309 9.42 -1.64 23.15
C ILE A 309 10.43 -0.50 23.25
N SER A 310 10.13 0.47 24.10
CA SER A 310 11.04 1.57 24.38
C SER A 310 12.33 1.07 25.07
N PRO A 311 13.47 1.77 24.94
CA PRO A 311 14.69 1.42 25.65
C PRO A 311 14.51 1.31 27.17
N ASN A 312 13.70 2.19 27.77
CA ASN A 312 13.39 2.15 29.19
C ASN A 312 12.64 0.87 29.56
N LEU A 313 11.60 0.52 28.81
CA LEU A 313 10.85 -0.70 29.05
C LEU A 313 11.71 -1.95 28.81
N ARG A 314 12.61 -1.95 27.82
CA ARG A 314 13.59 -3.04 27.64
C ARG A 314 14.47 -3.23 28.87
N GLN A 315 14.87 -2.14 29.51
CA GLN A 315 15.66 -2.18 30.73
C GLN A 315 14.83 -2.68 31.92
N GLU A 316 13.58 -2.25 32.06
CA GLU A 316 12.64 -2.73 33.09
C GLU A 316 12.35 -4.22 32.95
N LEU A 317 12.17 -4.71 31.71
CA LEU A 317 11.94 -6.11 31.42
C LEU A 317 13.20 -6.98 31.56
N ASN A 318 14.41 -6.39 31.70
CA ASN A 318 15.66 -7.12 31.81
C ASN A 318 15.86 -7.70 33.23
N VAL A 319 14.94 -8.58 33.62
CA VAL A 319 14.96 -9.32 34.88
C VAL A 319 15.63 -10.68 34.72
N GLU A 320 16.31 -11.12 35.78
CA GLU A 320 16.86 -12.47 35.84
C GLU A 320 15.73 -13.50 35.87
N ILE A 321 15.76 -14.44 34.92
CA ILE A 321 14.78 -15.53 34.87
C ILE A 321 15.22 -16.64 35.84
N GLU A 322 14.44 -16.89 36.87
CA GLU A 322 14.66 -17.95 37.87
C GLU A 322 14.30 -19.33 37.28
N GLU A 323 14.95 -20.39 37.78
CA GLU A 323 14.74 -21.78 37.32
C GLU A 323 13.27 -22.23 37.26
N PRO A 324 12.40 -21.92 38.25
CA PRO A 324 10.99 -22.31 38.18
C PRO A 324 10.27 -21.73 36.94
N VAL A 325 10.63 -20.51 36.52
CA VAL A 325 10.09 -19.87 35.32
C VAL A 325 10.77 -20.40 34.06
N ARG A 326 12.07 -20.69 34.10
CA ARG A 326 12.81 -21.30 32.95
C ARG A 326 12.24 -22.66 32.54
N GLN A 327 11.76 -23.43 33.51
CA GLN A 327 11.19 -24.76 33.27
C GLN A 327 9.81 -24.72 32.58
N TYR A 328 9.15 -23.55 32.52
CA TYR A 328 7.89 -23.40 31.81
C TYR A 328 8.11 -23.43 30.28
N ASN A 329 7.75 -24.55 29.67
CA ASN A 329 8.03 -24.85 28.25
C ASN A 329 6.88 -24.54 27.28
N LYS A 330 5.76 -23.98 27.75
CA LYS A 330 4.57 -23.65 26.93
C LYS A 330 4.56 -22.22 26.38
N ILE A 331 5.69 -21.51 26.49
CA ILE A 331 5.89 -20.19 25.87
C ILE A 331 5.69 -20.30 24.35
N LYS A 332 4.91 -19.39 23.77
CA LYS A 332 4.58 -19.41 22.34
C LYS A 332 5.49 -18.47 21.57
N GLY A 333 5.92 -18.89 20.38
CA GLY A 333 6.80 -18.10 19.50
C GLY A 333 8.27 -18.43 19.72
N GLU A 334 9.14 -17.69 19.02
CA GLU A 334 10.59 -17.92 18.99
C GLU A 334 11.35 -16.59 19.15
N GLY A 335 12.63 -16.69 19.51
CA GLY A 335 13.52 -15.53 19.65
C GLY A 335 13.02 -14.51 20.69
N GLU A 336 13.07 -13.22 20.34
CA GLU A 336 12.71 -12.13 21.25
C GLU A 336 11.30 -12.26 21.81
N VAL A 337 10.32 -12.74 21.03
CA VAL A 337 8.94 -12.90 21.50
C VAL A 337 8.86 -13.85 22.69
N ALA A 338 9.51 -14.99 22.59
CA ALA A 338 9.52 -15.99 23.66
C ALA A 338 10.25 -15.46 24.90
N ASP A 339 11.33 -14.70 24.70
CA ASP A 339 12.09 -14.11 25.81
C ASP A 339 11.30 -13.02 26.51
N ARG A 340 10.54 -12.19 25.79
CA ARG A 340 9.64 -11.18 26.35
C ARG A 340 8.49 -11.80 27.12
N GLN A 341 7.88 -12.87 26.61
CA GLN A 341 6.87 -13.62 27.38
C GLN A 341 7.45 -14.19 28.68
N ARG A 342 8.66 -14.77 28.64
CA ARG A 342 9.34 -15.24 29.86
C ARG A 342 9.60 -14.13 30.87
N GLN A 343 10.02 -12.95 30.41
CA GLN A 343 10.26 -11.79 31.27
C GLN A 343 8.98 -11.30 31.94
N LEU A 344 7.86 -11.21 31.21
CA LEU A 344 6.56 -10.86 31.80
C LEU A 344 6.09 -11.89 32.84
N LEU A 345 6.27 -13.18 32.56
CA LEU A 345 5.96 -14.24 33.53
C LEU A 345 6.87 -14.15 34.78
N GLN A 346 8.15 -13.83 34.59
CA GLN A 346 9.08 -13.62 35.69
C GLN A 346 8.71 -12.41 36.54
N LEU A 347 8.29 -11.29 35.94
CA LEU A 347 7.82 -10.11 36.69
C LEU A 347 6.59 -10.43 37.53
N ALA A 348 5.62 -11.16 36.97
CA ALA A 348 4.46 -11.61 37.71
C ALA A 348 4.86 -12.53 38.88
N TYR A 349 5.77 -13.47 38.64
CA TYR A 349 6.29 -14.35 39.69
C TYR A 349 7.06 -13.57 40.78
N ASN A 350 7.88 -12.58 40.42
CA ASN A 350 8.60 -11.73 41.36
C ASN A 350 7.64 -10.94 42.26
N HIS A 351 6.58 -10.37 41.69
CA HIS A 351 5.54 -9.68 42.45
C HIS A 351 4.83 -10.63 43.43
N LEU A 352 4.47 -11.84 42.96
CA LEU A 352 3.84 -12.83 43.83
C LEU A 352 4.78 -13.28 44.96
N LYS A 353 6.08 -13.40 44.69
CA LYS A 353 7.12 -13.75 45.67
C LYS A 353 7.35 -12.63 46.70
N SER A 354 7.24 -11.36 46.32
CA SER A 354 7.41 -10.24 47.25
C SER A 354 6.19 -10.04 48.16
N GLU A 355 4.98 -10.10 47.59
CA GLU A 355 3.73 -9.86 48.32
C GLU A 355 3.21 -11.11 49.05
N GLY A 356 3.71 -12.30 48.69
CA GLY A 356 3.27 -13.59 49.22
C GLY A 356 1.91 -14.06 48.67
N SER A 357 1.02 -13.14 48.28
CA SER A 357 -0.23 -13.44 47.59
C SER A 357 -0.70 -12.30 46.70
N ALA A 358 -1.31 -12.62 45.55
CA ALA A 358 -1.85 -11.64 44.61
C ALA A 358 -3.10 -12.17 43.88
N LYS A 359 -4.04 -11.28 43.55
CA LYS A 359 -5.17 -11.53 42.65
C LYS A 359 -4.85 -10.99 41.25
N ARG A 360 -5.64 -11.37 40.24
CA ARG A 360 -5.48 -10.93 38.83
C ARG A 360 -5.24 -9.42 38.69
N SER A 361 -6.02 -8.60 39.39
CA SER A 361 -5.91 -7.13 39.30
C SER A 361 -4.57 -6.59 39.80
N ASP A 362 -3.94 -7.26 40.78
CA ASP A 362 -2.66 -6.79 41.32
C ASP A 362 -1.55 -6.94 40.27
N PHE A 363 -1.61 -8.00 39.45
CA PHE A 363 -0.71 -8.15 38.31
C PHE A 363 -0.97 -7.12 37.21
N GLU A 364 -2.22 -6.75 36.97
CA GLU A 364 -2.61 -5.70 36.01
C GLU A 364 -2.07 -4.33 36.41
N GLU A 365 -1.97 -4.06 37.72
CA GLU A 365 -1.44 -2.80 38.25
C GLU A 365 0.11 -2.73 38.25
N VAL A 366 0.79 -3.87 38.32
CA VAL A 366 2.25 -3.93 38.50
C VAL A 366 3.01 -4.24 37.21
N LEU A 367 2.40 -4.97 36.29
CA LEU A 367 3.03 -5.27 35.01
C LEU A 367 3.00 -4.04 34.08
N PRO A 368 4.00 -3.87 33.22
CA PRO A 368 3.99 -2.79 32.24
C PRO A 368 2.81 -2.94 31.28
N ASP A 369 2.40 -1.83 30.67
CA ASP A 369 1.41 -1.75 29.56
C ASP A 369 1.98 -2.35 28.25
N TYR A 370 2.64 -3.50 28.35
CA TYR A 370 3.25 -4.25 27.27
C TYR A 370 2.88 -5.72 27.39
N THR A 371 2.35 -6.25 26.30
CA THR A 371 1.63 -7.52 26.30
C THR A 371 2.29 -8.61 25.45
N ALA A 372 3.52 -8.45 24.97
CA ALA A 372 4.25 -9.48 24.22
C ALA A 372 3.44 -10.22 23.13
N HIS A 373 2.85 -9.44 22.21
CA HIS A 373 1.95 -9.78 21.11
C HIS A 373 0.51 -10.18 21.47
N TYR A 374 0.12 -10.18 22.74
CA TYR A 374 -1.29 -10.28 23.09
C TYR A 374 -2.00 -8.94 22.82
N SER A 375 -3.28 -8.99 22.44
CA SER A 375 -4.07 -7.80 22.12
C SER A 375 -4.19 -6.83 23.30
N ASP A 376 -4.26 -7.37 24.52
CA ASP A 376 -4.46 -6.64 25.76
C ASP A 376 -3.99 -7.48 26.96
N PHE A 377 -4.16 -6.93 28.17
CA PHE A 377 -3.86 -7.63 29.41
C PHE A 377 -4.68 -8.92 29.59
N GLU A 378 -5.92 -8.97 29.10
CA GLU A 378 -6.76 -10.17 29.23
C GLU A 378 -6.24 -11.32 28.36
N GLY A 379 -5.74 -11.02 27.17
CA GLY A 379 -5.02 -11.96 26.33
C GLY A 379 -3.73 -12.44 26.99
N LEU A 380 -2.92 -11.51 27.51
CA LEU A 380 -1.70 -11.84 28.27
C LEU A 380 -2.00 -12.75 29.46
N TRP A 381 -3.05 -12.44 30.21
CA TRP A 381 -3.49 -13.21 31.36
C TRP A 381 -3.94 -14.61 30.96
N SER A 382 -4.85 -14.70 29.98
CA SER A 382 -5.50 -15.95 29.57
C SER A 382 -4.55 -16.93 28.92
N TYR A 383 -3.58 -16.45 28.14
CA TYR A 383 -2.73 -17.30 27.30
C TYR A 383 -1.31 -17.49 27.83
N LEU A 384 -0.86 -16.68 28.80
CA LEU A 384 0.48 -16.78 29.37
C LEU A 384 0.44 -16.83 30.90
N LEU A 385 0.02 -15.74 31.55
CA LEU A 385 0.27 -15.58 33.00
C LEU A 385 -0.49 -16.60 33.84
N ARG A 386 -1.76 -16.87 33.51
CA ARG A 386 -2.59 -17.79 34.29
C ARG A 386 -2.01 -19.19 34.34
N GLU A 387 -1.77 -19.81 33.19
CA GLU A 387 -1.23 -21.16 33.11
C GLU A 387 0.25 -21.20 33.52
N GLY A 388 1.02 -20.16 33.18
CA GLY A 388 2.42 -20.01 33.58
C GLY A 388 2.59 -20.03 35.09
N LEU A 389 1.87 -19.17 35.81
CA LEU A 389 1.92 -19.11 37.28
C LEU A 389 1.41 -20.42 37.91
N GLU A 390 0.33 -21.01 37.39
CA GLU A 390 -0.19 -22.30 37.89
C GLU A 390 0.78 -23.47 37.70
N SER A 391 1.71 -23.36 36.75
CA SER A 391 2.70 -24.41 36.45
C SER A 391 4.00 -24.29 37.27
N ILE A 392 4.18 -23.19 38.01
CA ILE A 392 5.37 -22.95 38.83
C ILE A 392 5.24 -23.74 40.15
N PRO A 393 6.21 -24.60 40.52
CA PRO A 393 6.07 -25.55 41.64
C PRO A 393 5.70 -24.95 43.00
N ASN A 394 6.16 -23.74 43.30
CA ASN A 394 5.92 -23.06 44.58
C ASN A 394 4.78 -22.03 44.51
N VAL A 395 3.97 -22.07 43.46
CA VAL A 395 2.78 -21.22 43.32
C VAL A 395 1.54 -22.09 43.49
N SER A 396 0.66 -21.68 44.40
CA SER A 396 -0.62 -22.33 44.63
C SER A 396 -1.79 -21.40 44.33
N LYS A 397 -2.91 -21.99 43.91
CA LYS A 397 -4.14 -21.28 43.56
C LYS A 397 -5.22 -21.59 44.58
N GLU A 398 -5.72 -20.55 45.25
CA GLU A 398 -6.84 -20.67 46.18
C GLU A 398 -8.11 -20.09 45.54
N ALA A 399 -9.12 -20.94 45.37
CA ALA A 399 -10.46 -20.50 45.02
C ALA A 399 -11.13 -19.90 46.27
N SER A 400 -11.12 -18.56 46.39
CA SER A 400 -11.93 -17.87 47.40
C SER A 400 -13.40 -18.18 47.19
N ARG A 401 -14.11 -18.50 48.28
CA ARG A 401 -15.55 -18.85 48.33
C ARG A 401 -16.51 -17.77 47.80
N GLY A 402 -16.04 -16.64 47.27
CA GLY A 402 -16.94 -15.77 46.53
C GLY A 402 -16.43 -14.38 46.14
N ARG A 403 -15.33 -14.26 45.39
CA ARG A 403 -15.29 -13.34 44.22
C ARG A 403 -14.00 -13.29 43.39
N TYR A 404 -12.84 -13.73 43.86
CA TYR A 404 -11.60 -13.65 43.06
C TYR A 404 -10.66 -14.83 43.31
N THR A 405 -9.98 -15.29 42.26
CA THR A 405 -8.87 -16.26 42.39
C THR A 405 -7.65 -15.55 42.97
N THR A 406 -7.09 -16.12 44.04
CA THR A 406 -5.84 -15.64 44.65
C THR A 406 -4.73 -16.65 44.39
N TYR A 407 -3.59 -16.15 43.98
CA TYR A 407 -2.34 -16.89 43.85
C TYR A 407 -1.51 -16.67 45.11
N ARG A 408 -0.80 -17.69 45.57
CA ARG A 408 0.11 -17.61 46.71
C ARG A 408 1.47 -18.19 46.37
N HIS A 409 2.51 -17.52 46.83
CA HIS A 409 3.87 -18.05 46.86
C HIS A 409 4.07 -18.84 48.16
N GLY A 410 4.52 -20.09 48.05
CA GLY A 410 4.86 -20.95 49.18
C GLY A 410 6.36 -21.19 49.30
N GLU A 411 6.82 -21.69 50.45
CA GLU A 411 8.19 -22.21 50.56
C GLU A 411 8.39 -23.39 49.59
N PRO A 412 9.59 -23.54 48.97
CA PRO A 412 9.87 -24.68 48.11
C PRO A 412 9.58 -25.96 48.89
N GLN A 413 8.74 -26.85 48.35
CA GLN A 413 8.67 -28.20 48.88
C GLN A 413 9.99 -28.89 48.54
N ASP A 414 10.89 -28.96 49.52
CA ASP A 414 12.06 -29.85 49.47
C ASP A 414 11.55 -31.25 49.08
N SER A 415 11.91 -31.67 47.87
CA SER A 415 11.59 -33.00 47.33
C SER A 415 12.60 -34.03 47.78
#